data_AF-A0A7S1ASF4-F1
#
_entry.id   AF-A0A7S1ASF4-F1
#
_cell.length_a   1.000
_cell.length_b   1.000
_cell.length_c   1.000
_cell.angle_alpha   90.00
_cell.angle_beta   90.00
_cell.angle_gamma   90.00
#
_symmetry.space_group_name_H-M   'P 1'
#
loop_
_entity.id
_entity.type
_entity.pdbx_description
1 polymer ?
#
loop_
_entity_poly.entity_id
_entity_poly.type
_entity_poly.pdbx_seq_one_letter_code
_entity_poly.pdbx_strand_id
1 'polypeptide(L)'
;TKESRGSGSAGASSAPAKDPVKELAKMSATFKKSWVSYCKLYGQGFTDPAKYDRAFVKEFLEYVGGIVNAELAKETPPEDTPAPEPEPAPPAPTKRPAVKLSAAAQPTAKVAKTAPDKLTIRKSVADEIRRLNASGLLAQDIRPGAVARSLSQIDEAGALGILALLEAEVDEVPDPNVYVKEQAQSMIPEE
;
A
#
# COMPACT_ATOMS: atom_id res chain seq x y z
N THR A 1 -43.88 23.32 -32.11
CA THR A 1 -42.66 24.15 -32.04
C THR A 1 -42.84 25.25 -31.02
N LYS A 2 -42.14 25.18 -29.88
CA LYS A 2 -41.18 26.20 -29.40
C LYS A 2 -40.85 25.88 -27.94
N GLU A 3 -39.67 25.30 -27.78
CA GLU A 3 -38.97 25.17 -26.50
C GLU A 3 -38.74 26.56 -25.88
N SER A 4 -38.75 26.66 -24.55
CA SER A 4 -37.72 27.43 -23.87
C SER A 4 -37.59 26.98 -22.42
N ARG A 5 -36.38 26.51 -22.13
CA ARG A 5 -35.85 26.09 -20.84
C ARG A 5 -35.72 27.29 -19.90
N GLY A 6 -36.10 27.11 -18.64
CA GLY A 6 -35.71 27.96 -17.52
C GLY A 6 -34.93 27.12 -16.53
N SER A 7 -33.60 27.09 -16.72
CA SER A 7 -32.63 26.43 -15.86
C SER A 7 -32.52 27.19 -14.52
N GLY A 8 -33.07 26.62 -13.45
CA GLY A 8 -32.86 27.06 -12.09
C GLY A 8 -31.75 26.26 -11.43
N SER A 9 -30.50 26.61 -11.73
CA SER A 9 -29.33 26.22 -10.96
C SER A 9 -29.12 27.21 -9.82
N ALA A 10 -29.09 26.72 -8.58
CA ALA A 10 -28.20 27.15 -7.49
C ALA A 10 -28.83 26.83 -6.13
N GLY A 11 -28.11 26.06 -5.32
CA GLY A 11 -28.50 25.84 -3.93
C GLY A 11 -28.10 24.50 -3.32
N ALA A 12 -27.11 23.79 -3.87
CA ALA A 12 -26.46 22.74 -3.10
C ALA A 12 -25.62 23.41 -2.01
N SER A 13 -26.17 23.45 -0.79
CA SER A 13 -25.49 23.88 0.42
C SER A 13 -24.06 23.34 0.45
N SER A 14 -23.09 24.22 0.24
CA SER A 14 -21.69 23.92 0.49
C SER A 14 -21.48 23.95 2.01
N ALA A 15 -21.97 22.91 2.68
CA ALA A 15 -21.39 22.52 3.95
C ALA A 15 -19.92 22.19 3.69
N PRO A 16 -18.99 22.45 4.63
CA PRO A 16 -17.63 21.93 4.50
C PRO A 16 -17.75 20.41 4.54
N ALA A 17 -17.78 19.79 3.36
CA ALA A 17 -17.88 18.35 3.23
C ALA A 17 -16.71 17.79 4.02
N LYS A 18 -17.02 17.08 5.11
CA LYS A 18 -16.05 16.23 5.78
C LYS A 18 -15.38 15.43 4.67
N ASP A 19 -14.05 15.52 4.63
CA ASP A 19 -13.27 14.92 3.57
C ASP A 19 -13.76 13.47 3.33
N PRO A 20 -14.38 13.17 2.18
CA PRO A 20 -15.13 11.92 2.01
C PRO A 20 -14.22 10.70 2.13
N VAL A 21 -12.94 10.83 1.76
CA VAL A 21 -11.93 9.79 1.95
C VAL A 21 -11.67 9.57 3.43
N LYS A 22 -11.64 10.62 4.24
CA LYS A 22 -11.48 10.53 5.69
C LYS A 22 -12.65 9.79 6.36
N GLU A 23 -13.87 10.06 5.94
CA GLU A 23 -15.05 9.35 6.44
C GLU A 23 -15.05 7.87 5.99
N LEU A 24 -14.78 7.59 4.71
CA LEU A 24 -14.66 6.22 4.21
C LEU A 24 -13.53 5.43 4.91
N ALA A 25 -12.39 6.09 5.18
CA ALA A 25 -11.28 5.51 5.92
C ALA A 25 -11.60 5.28 7.40
N LYS A 26 -12.60 5.97 7.95
CA LYS A 26 -13.13 5.71 9.30
C LYS A 26 -14.08 4.51 9.28
N MET A 27 -14.87 4.37 8.23
CA MET A 27 -15.86 3.30 8.07
C MET A 27 -15.23 1.94 7.74
N SER A 28 -14.14 1.92 6.96
CA SER A 28 -13.48 0.69 6.52
C SER A 28 -11.98 0.71 6.75
N ALA A 29 -11.50 -0.22 7.58
CA ALA A 29 -10.08 -0.44 7.81
C ALA A 29 -9.35 -0.89 6.53
N THR A 30 -10.01 -1.68 5.68
CA THR A 30 -9.47 -2.12 4.38
C THR A 30 -9.31 -0.93 3.45
N PHE A 31 -10.33 -0.08 3.33
CA PHE A 31 -10.24 1.14 2.52
C PHE A 31 -9.12 2.07 3.01
N LYS A 32 -8.98 2.26 4.32
CA LYS A 32 -7.87 3.03 4.91
C LYS A 32 -6.50 2.45 4.54
N LYS A 33 -6.33 1.12 4.61
CA LYS A 33 -5.07 0.47 4.20
C LYS A 33 -4.79 0.71 2.72
N SER A 34 -5.78 0.51 1.85
CA SER A 34 -5.65 0.76 0.41
C SER A 34 -5.29 2.22 0.12
N TRP A 35 -5.92 3.18 0.80
CA TRP A 35 -5.61 4.60 0.69
C TRP A 35 -4.17 4.92 1.11
N VAL A 36 -3.73 4.43 2.27
CA VAL A 36 -2.35 4.64 2.77
C VAL A 36 -1.33 4.04 1.80
N SER A 37 -1.59 2.85 1.27
CA SER A 37 -0.71 2.22 0.28
C SER A 37 -0.69 2.99 -1.03
N TYR A 38 -1.85 3.44 -1.52
CA TYR A 38 -1.94 4.26 -2.74
C TYR A 38 -1.18 5.58 -2.59
N CYS A 39 -1.33 6.26 -1.45
CA CYS A 39 -0.58 7.48 -1.13
C CYS A 39 0.95 7.28 -1.08
N LYS A 40 1.41 6.10 -0.67
CA LYS A 40 2.84 5.76 -0.63
C LYS A 40 3.40 5.45 -2.02
N LEU A 41 2.60 4.85 -2.90
CA LEU A 41 3.03 4.43 -4.23
C LEU A 41 2.93 5.54 -5.27
N TYR A 42 1.86 6.33 -5.22
CA TYR A 42 1.52 7.33 -6.24
C TYR A 42 1.49 8.76 -5.71
N GLY A 43 1.49 8.94 -4.39
CA GLY A 43 1.43 10.23 -3.73
C GLY A 43 2.76 10.68 -3.13
N GLN A 44 2.68 11.72 -2.30
CA GLN A 44 3.82 12.29 -1.57
C GLN A 44 4.08 11.58 -0.23
N GLY A 45 3.44 10.43 0.01
CA GLY A 45 3.56 9.66 1.26
C GLY A 45 2.74 10.20 2.43
N PHE A 46 1.99 11.28 2.26
CA PHE A 46 1.02 11.75 3.25
C PHE A 46 -0.19 10.82 3.28
N THR A 47 -0.74 10.57 4.46
CA THR A 47 -1.96 9.75 4.62
C THR A 47 -3.22 10.58 4.79
N ASP A 48 -3.06 11.89 4.95
CA ASP A 48 -4.16 12.83 5.14
C ASP A 48 -4.74 13.23 3.77
N PRO A 49 -6.00 12.89 3.48
CA PRO A 49 -6.62 13.21 2.19
C PRO A 49 -6.75 14.71 1.93
N ALA A 50 -6.80 15.55 2.97
CA ALA A 50 -6.79 17.00 2.80
C ALA A 50 -5.48 17.56 2.22
N LYS A 51 -4.41 16.74 2.15
CA LYS A 51 -3.13 17.10 1.52
C LYS A 51 -3.09 16.83 0.02
N TYR A 52 -4.11 16.19 -0.53
CA TYR A 52 -4.18 15.84 -1.94
C TYR A 52 -5.30 16.64 -2.63
N ASP A 53 -5.11 16.93 -3.91
CA ASP A 53 -6.15 17.57 -4.71
C ASP A 53 -7.30 16.60 -5.03
N ARG A 54 -8.48 17.15 -5.36
CA ARG A 54 -9.65 16.35 -5.75
C ARG A 54 -9.39 15.45 -6.97
N ALA A 55 -8.51 15.84 -7.88
CA ALA A 55 -8.13 14.99 -9.01
C ALA A 55 -7.48 13.67 -8.54
N PHE A 56 -6.51 13.75 -7.63
CA PHE A 56 -5.81 12.58 -7.09
C PHE A 56 -6.75 11.67 -6.29
N VAL A 57 -7.63 12.27 -5.49
CA VAL A 57 -8.66 11.52 -4.75
C VAL A 57 -9.61 10.80 -5.70
N LYS A 58 -10.03 11.45 -6.79
CA LYS A 58 -10.87 10.83 -7.82
C LYS A 58 -10.16 9.64 -8.47
N GLU A 59 -8.90 9.79 -8.86
CA GLU A 59 -8.11 8.71 -9.48
C GLU A 59 -8.03 7.46 -8.59
N PHE A 60 -7.84 7.66 -7.28
CA PHE A 60 -7.88 6.56 -6.32
C PHE A 60 -9.24 5.84 -6.30
N LEU A 61 -10.34 6.60 -6.25
CA LEU A 61 -11.69 6.04 -6.20
C LEU A 61 -12.03 5.26 -7.48
N GLU A 62 -11.68 5.80 -8.65
CA GLU A 62 -11.85 5.13 -9.94
C GLU A 62 -11.03 3.84 -10.01
N TYR A 63 -9.80 3.86 -9.51
CA TYR A 63 -8.94 2.68 -9.45
C TYR A 63 -9.57 1.56 -8.59
N VAL A 64 -10.03 1.89 -7.39
CA VAL A 64 -10.70 0.93 -6.51
C VAL A 64 -12.01 0.43 -7.12
N GLY A 65 -12.81 1.32 -7.69
CA GLY A 65 -14.06 0.97 -8.37
C GLY A 65 -13.83 0.02 -9.55
N GLY A 66 -12.79 0.26 -10.35
CA GLY A 66 -12.40 -0.60 -11.46
C GLY A 66 -12.03 -2.02 -11.02
N ILE A 67 -11.30 -2.17 -9.90
CA ILE A 67 -10.96 -3.48 -9.34
C ILE A 67 -12.23 -4.22 -8.91
N VAL A 68 -13.12 -3.57 -8.15
CA VAL A 68 -14.36 -4.19 -7.69
C VAL A 68 -15.25 -4.58 -8.87
N ASN A 69 -15.40 -3.71 -9.86
CA ASN A 69 -16.17 -3.98 -11.06
C ASN A 69 -15.61 -5.17 -11.86
N ALA A 70 -14.29 -5.23 -12.01
CA ALA A 70 -13.63 -6.34 -12.70
C ALA A 70 -13.75 -7.67 -11.93
N GLU A 71 -13.69 -7.64 -10.60
CA GLU A 71 -13.78 -8.86 -9.79
C GLU A 71 -15.20 -9.43 -9.80
N LEU A 72 -16.22 -8.58 -9.64
CA LEU A 72 -17.62 -9.00 -9.75
C LEU A 72 -17.95 -9.58 -11.13
N ALA A 73 -17.37 -9.02 -12.21
CA ALA A 73 -17.57 -9.53 -13.56
C ALA A 73 -16.98 -10.94 -13.79
N LYS A 74 -16.05 -11.40 -12.94
CA LYS A 74 -15.52 -12.78 -13.00
C LYS A 74 -16.39 -13.79 -12.28
N GLU A 75 -17.21 -13.36 -11.33
CA GLU A 75 -18.06 -14.24 -10.50
C GLU A 75 -19.45 -14.50 -11.09
N THR A 76 -19.86 -13.74 -12.11
CA THR A 76 -21.07 -14.05 -12.89
C THR A 76 -20.77 -15.17 -13.89
N PRO A 77 -21.43 -16.35 -13.78
CA PRO A 77 -21.42 -17.33 -14.86
C PRO A 77 -21.97 -16.69 -16.13
N PRO A 78 -21.48 -17.06 -17.32
CA PRO A 78 -22.11 -16.62 -18.56
C PRO A 78 -23.54 -17.17 -18.61
N GLU A 79 -24.52 -16.31 -18.39
CA GLU A 79 -25.90 -16.61 -18.75
C GLU A 79 -25.95 -16.78 -20.28
N ASP A 80 -26.42 -17.95 -20.69
CA ASP A 80 -26.64 -18.40 -22.06
C ASP A 80 -27.17 -17.27 -22.95
N THR A 81 -26.28 -16.61 -23.68
CA THR A 81 -26.63 -15.73 -24.80
C THR A 81 -25.76 -16.15 -25.98
N PRO A 82 -26.38 -16.53 -27.12
CA PRO A 82 -25.63 -16.98 -28.28
C PRO A 82 -24.79 -15.82 -28.82
N ALA A 83 -23.53 -16.13 -29.07
CA ALA A 83 -22.52 -15.22 -29.60
C ALA A 83 -23.02 -14.39 -30.80
N PRO A 84 -22.60 -13.12 -30.87
CA PRO A 84 -22.07 -12.58 -32.10
C PRO A 84 -20.54 -12.51 -32.06
N GLU A 85 -20.00 -12.97 -33.17
CA GLU A 85 -18.65 -12.99 -33.75
C GLU A 85 -17.72 -11.78 -33.43
N PRO A 86 -16.38 -11.92 -33.54
CA PRO A 86 -15.40 -11.04 -32.92
C PRO A 86 -15.09 -9.82 -33.79
N GLU A 87 -15.09 -8.64 -33.16
CA GLU A 87 -14.47 -7.44 -33.75
C GLU A 87 -13.92 -6.50 -32.65
N PRO A 88 -12.96 -5.62 -33.00
CA PRO A 88 -11.57 -5.76 -32.60
C PRO A 88 -11.25 -5.01 -31.30
N ALA A 89 -10.25 -5.51 -30.58
CA ALA A 89 -9.66 -4.83 -29.43
C ALA A 89 -9.26 -3.38 -29.78
N PRO A 90 -9.71 -2.36 -29.03
CA PRO A 90 -9.03 -1.07 -29.04
C PRO A 90 -7.68 -1.21 -28.30
N PRO A 91 -6.62 -0.54 -28.79
CA PRO A 91 -5.28 -0.76 -28.32
C PRO A 91 -5.10 -0.22 -26.90
N ALA A 92 -4.33 -0.94 -26.11
CA ALA A 92 -3.75 -0.42 -24.87
C ALA A 92 -3.15 0.98 -25.10
N PRO A 93 -3.54 2.02 -24.35
CA PRO A 93 -2.73 3.22 -24.25
C PRO A 93 -1.61 2.91 -23.25
N THR A 94 -0.53 2.41 -23.84
CA THR A 94 0.85 2.77 -23.54
C THR A 94 1.06 3.90 -22.53
N LYS A 95 2.05 3.64 -21.67
CA LYS A 95 3.00 4.60 -21.11
C LYS A 95 2.43 5.65 -20.15
N ARG A 96 2.77 5.39 -18.88
CA ARG A 96 3.20 6.41 -17.90
C ARG A 96 3.74 7.66 -18.60
N PRO A 97 3.18 8.86 -18.38
CA PRO A 97 3.97 10.06 -18.51
C PRO A 97 4.84 10.14 -17.26
N ALA A 98 6.14 9.92 -17.46
CA ALA A 98 7.15 10.41 -16.54
C ALA A 98 7.03 11.94 -16.50
N VAL A 99 6.28 12.49 -15.55
CA VAL A 99 6.39 13.90 -15.19
C VAL A 99 7.64 14.04 -14.34
N LYS A 100 8.73 14.42 -15.02
CA LYS A 100 9.82 15.16 -14.41
C LYS A 100 9.24 16.49 -13.93
N LEU A 101 9.14 16.68 -12.62
CA LEU A 101 9.25 18.03 -12.04
C LEU A 101 10.53 18.08 -11.22
N SER A 102 11.45 18.89 -11.76
CA SER A 102 12.74 19.22 -11.19
C SER A 102 12.61 20.35 -10.18
N ALA A 103 13.49 20.30 -9.17
CA ALA A 103 14.05 21.39 -8.40
C ALA A 103 13.13 22.24 -7.49
N ALA A 104 13.35 22.17 -6.18
CA ALA A 104 14.22 23.15 -5.49
C ALA A 104 14.42 22.82 -3.99
N ALA A 105 15.69 22.93 -3.57
CA ALA A 105 16.20 23.25 -2.24
C ALA A 105 15.89 22.33 -1.02
N GLN A 106 16.95 21.66 -0.56
CA GLN A 106 17.19 21.21 0.83
C GLN A 106 17.37 22.43 1.78
N PRO A 107 17.69 22.29 3.08
CA PRO A 107 17.42 21.24 4.10
C PRO A 107 16.80 21.87 5.39
N THR A 108 16.30 21.08 6.36
CA THR A 108 16.55 21.33 7.81
C THR A 108 15.99 20.21 8.71
N ALA A 109 16.91 19.65 9.51
CA ALA A 109 16.78 19.30 10.93
C ALA A 109 15.51 18.59 11.47
N LYS A 110 15.72 17.31 11.83
CA LYS A 110 15.57 16.73 13.18
C LYS A 110 14.35 17.15 14.01
N VAL A 111 13.39 16.23 14.18
CA VAL A 111 12.64 16.12 15.44
C VAL A 111 12.59 14.66 15.88
N ALA A 112 13.37 14.38 16.91
CA ALA A 112 13.19 13.23 17.79
C ALA A 112 11.89 13.42 18.58
N LYS A 113 11.07 12.37 18.69
CA LYS A 113 10.13 12.21 19.82
C LYS A 113 10.12 10.77 20.30
N THR A 114 10.14 10.70 21.62
CA THR A 114 10.42 9.62 22.56
C THR A 114 9.35 8.53 22.62
N ALA A 115 9.80 7.39 23.14
CA ALA A 115 9.15 6.08 23.30
C ALA A 115 7.78 6.07 24.00
N PRO A 116 7.11 4.90 23.98
CA PRO A 116 7.06 4.11 25.21
C PRO A 116 7.79 2.77 25.03
N ASP A 117 8.16 2.18 26.16
CA ASP A 117 8.89 0.94 26.30
C ASP A 117 8.29 -0.17 25.41
N LYS A 118 8.89 -0.32 24.24
CA LYS A 118 8.50 -1.29 23.24
C LYS A 118 9.79 -1.92 22.77
N LEU A 119 9.86 -3.24 22.81
CA LEU A 119 10.94 -4.03 22.25
C LEU A 119 11.19 -3.53 20.81
N THR A 120 12.14 -2.61 20.66
CA THR A 120 12.30 -1.82 19.45
C THR A 120 13.42 -2.49 18.69
N ILE A 121 13.03 -3.27 17.68
CA ILE A 121 13.95 -3.73 16.64
C ILE A 121 14.79 -2.54 16.17
N ARG A 122 16.09 -2.78 15.95
CA ARG A 122 17.00 -1.75 15.44
C ARG A 122 16.51 -1.21 14.10
N LYS A 123 16.71 0.08 13.87
CA LYS A 123 16.19 0.80 12.69
C LYS A 123 16.63 0.14 11.38
N SER A 124 17.88 -0.30 11.27
CA SER A 124 18.45 -0.99 10.11
C SER A 124 17.69 -2.30 9.81
N VAL A 125 17.50 -3.13 10.83
CA VAL A 125 16.77 -4.41 10.73
C VAL A 125 15.30 -4.19 10.34
N ALA A 126 14.65 -3.15 10.86
CA ALA A 126 13.28 -2.79 10.46
C ALA A 126 13.18 -2.31 9.01
N ASP A 127 14.18 -1.59 8.52
CA ASP A 127 14.22 -1.14 7.13
C ASP A 127 14.44 -2.31 6.17
N GLU A 128 15.30 -3.25 6.57
CA GLU A 128 15.56 -4.48 5.82
C GLU A 128 14.32 -5.38 5.71
N ILE A 129 13.61 -5.61 6.82
CA ILE A 129 12.31 -6.31 6.82
C ILE A 129 11.31 -5.62 5.89
N ARG A 130 11.30 -4.28 5.89
CA ARG A 130 10.41 -3.50 5.02
C ARG A 130 10.81 -3.65 3.55
N ARG A 131 12.11 -3.68 3.24
CA ARG A 131 12.63 -3.92 1.89
C ARG A 131 12.21 -5.30 1.40
N LEU A 132 12.40 -6.34 2.20
CA LEU A 132 12.04 -7.72 1.86
C LEU A 132 10.53 -7.87 1.64
N ASN A 133 9.70 -7.31 2.51
CA ASN A 133 8.24 -7.30 2.29
C ASN A 133 7.83 -6.51 1.04
N ALA A 134 8.59 -5.49 0.66
CA ALA A 134 8.34 -4.71 -0.56
C ALA A 134 8.87 -5.40 -1.83
N SER A 135 9.75 -6.39 -1.72
CA SER A 135 10.32 -7.12 -2.86
C SER A 135 9.30 -7.99 -3.58
N GLY A 136 8.28 -8.46 -2.86
CA GLY A 136 7.27 -9.40 -3.38
C GLY A 136 7.81 -10.82 -3.62
N LEU A 137 9.04 -11.12 -3.19
CA LEU A 137 9.66 -12.45 -3.34
C LEU A 137 9.20 -13.43 -2.26
N LEU A 138 8.86 -12.94 -1.07
CA LEU A 138 8.49 -13.77 0.07
C LEU A 138 7.10 -14.40 -0.10
N ALA A 139 6.98 -15.68 0.27
CA ALA A 139 5.69 -16.38 0.34
C ALA A 139 4.68 -15.68 1.28
N GLN A 140 5.16 -15.06 2.36
CA GLN A 140 4.38 -14.23 3.27
C GLN A 140 5.22 -13.09 3.83
N ASP A 141 4.56 -11.96 4.08
CA ASP A 141 5.18 -10.82 4.75
C ASP A 141 5.75 -11.21 6.12
N ILE A 142 6.98 -10.78 6.38
CA ILE A 142 7.59 -10.80 7.71
C ILE A 142 6.87 -9.76 8.56
N ARG A 143 6.20 -10.21 9.62
CA ARG A 143 5.53 -9.34 10.60
C ARG A 143 6.57 -8.88 11.62
N PRO A 144 6.92 -7.58 11.69
CA PRO A 144 7.96 -7.10 12.62
C PRO A 144 7.64 -7.45 14.07
N GLY A 145 6.37 -7.42 14.47
CA GLY A 145 5.96 -7.80 15.83
C GLY A 145 6.15 -9.28 16.17
N ALA A 146 6.11 -10.17 15.17
CA ALA A 146 6.28 -11.61 15.37
C ALA A 146 7.76 -12.00 15.54
N VAL A 147 8.65 -11.30 14.84
CA VAL A 147 10.11 -11.55 14.87
C VAL A 147 10.85 -10.59 15.82
N ALA A 148 10.17 -9.56 16.34
CA ALA A 148 10.77 -8.55 17.23
C ALA A 148 11.47 -9.13 18.44
N ARG A 149 10.86 -10.12 19.09
CA ARG A 149 11.45 -10.75 20.27
C ARG A 149 12.75 -11.46 19.91
N SER A 150 12.71 -12.37 18.94
CA SER A 150 13.87 -13.16 18.53
C SER A 150 15.02 -12.29 17.99
N LEU A 151 14.71 -11.32 17.12
CA LEU A 151 15.73 -10.41 16.59
C LEU A 151 16.28 -9.42 17.64
N SER A 152 15.56 -9.19 18.74
CA SER A 152 16.07 -8.34 19.84
C SER A 152 17.07 -9.05 20.74
N GLN A 153 17.10 -10.38 20.71
CA GLN A 153 18.00 -11.21 21.53
C GLN A 153 19.38 -11.41 20.90
N ILE A 154 19.51 -11.17 19.60
CA ILE A 154 20.76 -11.27 18.85
C ILE A 154 21.31 -9.89 18.51
N ASP A 155 22.57 -9.84 18.07
CA ASP A 155 23.18 -8.61 17.59
C ASP A 155 22.65 -8.22 16.20
N GLU A 156 22.96 -7.00 15.76
CA GLU A 156 22.47 -6.46 14.48
C GLU A 156 23.07 -7.15 13.26
N ALA A 157 24.34 -7.53 13.31
CA ALA A 157 24.98 -8.29 12.25
C ALA A 157 24.33 -9.66 12.10
N GLY A 158 24.06 -10.36 13.21
CA GLY A 158 23.29 -11.61 13.20
C GLY A 158 21.89 -11.42 12.60
N ALA A 159 21.15 -10.41 13.05
CA ALA A 159 19.80 -10.14 12.56
C ALA A 159 19.74 -9.83 11.06
N LEU A 160 20.67 -9.02 10.55
CA LEU A 160 20.78 -8.73 9.11
C LEU A 160 21.26 -9.95 8.32
N GLY A 161 22.16 -10.75 8.89
CA GLY A 161 22.63 -12.00 8.29
C GLY A 161 21.50 -12.98 8.05
N ILE A 162 20.60 -13.16 9.03
CA ILE A 162 19.42 -14.03 8.90
C ILE A 162 18.49 -13.54 7.79
N LEU A 163 18.26 -12.22 7.70
CA LEU A 163 17.39 -11.64 6.66
C LEU A 163 18.00 -11.76 5.26
N ALA A 164 19.33 -11.66 5.14
CA ALA A 164 20.03 -11.90 3.88
C ALA A 164 20.01 -13.39 3.48
N LEU A 165 20.13 -14.30 4.46
CA LEU A 165 20.03 -15.74 4.23
C LEU A 165 18.63 -16.12 3.76
N LEU A 166 17.60 -15.56 4.40
CA LEU A 166 16.20 -15.70 3.98
C LEU A 166 15.95 -15.22 2.54
N GLU A 167 16.58 -14.13 2.11
CA GLU A 167 16.46 -13.65 0.72
C GLU A 167 17.09 -14.64 -0.28
N ALA A 168 18.23 -15.23 0.09
CA ALA A 168 18.91 -16.21 -0.76
C ALA A 168 18.12 -17.53 -0.88
N GLU A 169 17.41 -17.94 0.18
CA GLU A 169 16.67 -19.19 0.27
C GLU A 169 15.14 -19.00 0.13
N VAL A 170 14.71 -17.90 -0.49
CA VAL A 170 13.29 -17.49 -0.49
C VAL A 170 12.32 -18.52 -1.11
N ASP A 171 12.78 -19.33 -2.07
CA ASP A 171 12.00 -20.42 -2.68
C ASP A 171 11.86 -21.66 -1.78
N GLU A 172 12.82 -21.91 -0.88
CA GLU A 172 12.81 -23.07 0.03
C GLU A 172 12.12 -22.77 1.36
N VAL A 173 11.83 -21.50 1.66
CA VAL A 173 11.26 -21.05 2.94
C VAL A 173 9.74 -20.78 2.81
N PRO A 174 8.88 -21.74 3.18
CA PRO A 174 7.43 -21.56 3.12
C PRO A 174 6.88 -20.54 4.14
N ASP A 175 7.50 -20.42 5.32
CA ASP A 175 7.14 -19.40 6.33
C ASP A 175 8.39 -18.60 6.79
N PRO A 176 8.64 -17.44 6.16
CA PRO A 176 9.65 -16.45 6.56
C PRO A 176 9.61 -16.03 8.03
N ASN A 177 8.45 -16.01 8.69
CA ASN A 177 8.36 -15.60 10.09
C ASN A 177 8.83 -16.71 11.02
N VAL A 178 8.57 -17.98 10.66
CA VAL A 178 9.10 -19.16 11.37
C VAL A 178 10.59 -19.26 11.17
N TYR A 179 11.07 -19.18 9.92
CA TYR A 179 12.48 -19.25 9.59
C TYR A 179 13.32 -18.22 10.36
N VAL A 180 12.88 -16.95 10.39
CA VAL A 180 13.59 -15.89 11.12
C VAL A 180 13.64 -16.17 12.63
N LYS A 181 12.60 -16.79 13.20
CA LYS A 181 12.59 -17.16 14.63
C LYS A 181 13.56 -18.30 14.92
N GLU A 182 13.56 -19.34 14.09
CA GLU A 182 14.42 -20.51 14.25
C GLU A 182 15.90 -20.14 14.09
N GLN A 183 16.24 -19.41 13.02
CA GLN A 183 17.61 -18.94 12.81
C GLN A 183 18.09 -18.00 13.92
N ALA A 184 17.21 -17.12 14.41
CA ALA A 184 17.54 -16.26 15.54
C ALA A 184 17.74 -17.06 16.84
N GLN A 185 16.97 -18.12 17.06
CA GLN A 185 17.17 -19.02 18.21
C GLN A 185 18.50 -19.78 18.11
N SER A 186 18.88 -20.27 16.94
CA SER A 186 20.16 -20.96 16.74
C SER A 186 21.39 -20.07 16.91
N MET A 187 21.24 -18.75 16.79
CA MET A 187 22.32 -17.79 17.04
C MET A 187 22.47 -17.36 18.50
N ILE A 188 21.49 -17.65 19.37
CA ILE A 188 21.61 -17.36 20.80
C ILE A 188 22.48 -18.47 21.40
N PRO A 189 23.63 -18.15 22.03
CA PRO A 189 24.41 -19.16 22.72
C PRO A 189 23.54 -19.72 23.87
N GLU A 190 23.22 -21.00 23.80
CA GLU A 190 22.59 -21.73 24.91
C GLU A 190 23.57 -21.67 26.10
N GLU A 191 23.18 -20.94 27.15
CA GLU A 191 23.94 -20.77 28.39
C GLU A 191 23.86 -22.03 29.28
#